data_AF-A0A6C0K8F7-F1
#
_entry.id   AF-A0A6C0K8F7-F1
#
_cell.length_a   1.000
_cell.length_b   1.000
_cell.length_c   1.000
_cell.angle_alpha   90.00
_cell.angle_beta   90.00
_cell.angle_gamma   90.00
#
_symmetry.space_group_name_H-M   'P 1'
#
loop_
_entity.id
_entity.type
_entity.pdbx_description
1 polymer ?
#
loop_
_entity_poly.entity_id
_entity_poly.type
_entity_poly.pdbx_seq_one_letter_code
_entity_poly.pdbx_strand_id
1 'polypeptide(L)' 'MASTRKVGSKAQVWHGNAAHTSGGLTRKDLMKTKKGRIVSKKKHTIGLRRIKTLHKAGYKPKKGTFKLFKK' A
#
# COMPACT_ATOMS: atom_id res chain seq x y z
N MET A 1 -25.20 11.69 -13.56
CA MET A 1 -25.05 10.80 -12.40
C MET A 1 -24.15 9.64 -12.80
N ALA A 2 -22.90 9.64 -12.34
CA ALA A 2 -21.94 8.61 -12.75
C ALA A 2 -22.46 7.23 -12.31
N SER A 3 -22.60 6.31 -13.26
CA SER A 3 -22.87 4.90 -12.99
C SER A 3 -21.85 4.39 -11.98
N THR A 4 -22.30 4.15 -10.75
CA THR A 4 -21.48 3.67 -9.64
C THR A 4 -21.14 2.21 -9.91
N ARG A 5 -20.04 1.99 -10.64
CA ARG A 5 -19.50 0.65 -10.86
C ARG A 5 -19.31 -0.03 -9.50
N LYS A 6 -19.85 -1.24 -9.32
CA LYS A 6 -19.70 -1.97 -8.05
C LYS A 6 -18.23 -2.24 -7.74
N VAL A 7 -17.48 -2.67 -8.76
CA VAL A 7 -16.05 -2.97 -8.67
C VAL A 7 -15.24 -1.95 -9.48
N GLY A 8 -14.16 -1.43 -8.90
CA GLY A 8 -13.22 -0.54 -9.59
C GLY A 8 -11.79 -0.62 -9.07
N SER A 9 -10.93 0.22 -9.63
CA SER A 9 -9.57 0.41 -9.13
C SER A 9 -9.57 1.16 -7.79
N LYS A 10 -8.47 1.07 -7.04
CA LYS A 10 -8.30 1.83 -5.78
C LYS A 10 -8.47 3.34 -6.00
N ALA A 11 -8.03 3.85 -7.15
CA ALA A 11 -8.21 5.24 -7.52
C ALA A 11 -9.70 5.58 -7.76
N GLN A 12 -10.42 4.74 -8.50
CA GLN A 12 -11.85 4.94 -8.74
C GLN A 12 -12.65 4.93 -7.44
N VAL A 13 -12.37 3.99 -6.53
CA VAL A 13 -13.01 3.94 -5.20
C VAL A 13 -12.68 5.17 -4.35
N TRP A 14 -11.44 5.66 -4.42
CA TRP A 14 -11.03 6.88 -3.73
C TRP A 14 -11.64 8.16 -4.30
N HIS A 15 -11.97 8.19 -5.59
CA HIS A 15 -12.63 9.33 -6.22
C HIS A 15 -14.16 9.24 -6.18
N GLY A 16 -14.73 8.13 -5.69
CA GLY A 16 -16.18 7.93 -5.61
C GLY A 16 -16.81 7.37 -6.89
N ASN A 17 -16.01 6.96 -7.87
CA ASN A 17 -16.47 6.39 -9.14
C ASN A 17 -16.79 4.88 -9.05
N ALA A 18 -16.43 4.23 -7.94
CA ALA A 18 -16.72 2.82 -7.69
C ALA A 18 -16.99 2.56 -6.19
N ALA A 19 -17.81 1.55 -5.89
CA ALA A 19 -18.18 1.21 -4.52
C ALA A 19 -17.04 0.51 -3.75
N HIS A 20 -16.43 -0.51 -4.36
CA HIS A 20 -15.32 -1.25 -3.77
C HIS A 20 -14.32 -1.73 -4.83
N THR A 21 -13.15 -2.16 -4.37
CA THR A 21 -12.18 -2.83 -5.25
C THR A 21 -12.58 -4.28 -5.51
N SER A 22 -11.88 -4.96 -6.44
CA SER A 22 -12.08 -6.40 -6.67
C SER A 22 -11.86 -7.25 -5.40
N GLY A 23 -10.99 -6.79 -4.50
CA GLY A 23 -10.75 -7.41 -3.19
C GLY A 23 -11.61 -6.87 -2.06
N GLY A 24 -12.75 -6.23 -2.35
CA GLY A 24 -13.70 -5.74 -1.34
C GLY A 24 -13.27 -4.48 -0.57
N LEU A 25 -12.10 -3.90 -0.87
CA LEU A 25 -11.65 -2.68 -0.17
C LEU A 25 -12.55 -1.49 -0.51
N THR A 26 -13.00 -0.80 0.53
CA THR A 26 -13.77 0.45 0.42
C THR A 26 -12.86 1.66 0.62
N ARG A 27 -13.40 2.87 0.44
CA ARG A 27 -12.64 4.11 0.68
C ARG A 27 -12.04 4.19 2.10
N LYS A 28 -12.73 3.66 3.11
CA LYS A 28 -12.28 3.66 4.52
C LYS A 28 -11.01 2.82 4.72
N ASP A 29 -10.82 1.80 3.90
CA ASP A 29 -9.68 0.87 3.94
C ASP A 29 -8.47 1.39 3.16
N LEU A 30 -8.64 2.47 2.40
CA LEU A 30 -7.63 3.08 1.55
C LEU A 30 -7.03 4.32 2.22
N MET A 31 -5.82 4.66 1.80
CA MET A 31 -5.15 5.90 2.19
C MET A 31 -4.31 6.44 1.04
N LYS A 32 -4.18 7.77 0.98
CA LYS A 32 -3.24 8.45 0.07
C LYS A 32 -1.90 8.64 0.78
N THR A 33 -0.84 8.09 0.19
CA THR A 33 0.53 8.29 0.67
C THR A 33 1.04 9.68 0.32
N LYS A 34 2.10 10.16 1.00
CA LYS A 34 2.77 11.43 0.65
C LYS A 34 3.23 11.50 -0.81
N LYS A 35 3.53 10.33 -1.42
CA LYS A 35 3.89 10.18 -2.84
C LYS A 35 2.68 10.15 -3.79
N GLY A 36 1.48 10.47 -3.32
CA GLY A 36 0.26 10.51 -4.12
C GLY A 36 -0.40 9.16 -4.41
N ARG A 37 0.23 8.03 -4.06
CA ARG A 37 -0.32 6.69 -4.33
C ARG A 37 -1.46 6.35 -3.37
N ILE A 38 -2.52 5.72 -3.88
CA ILE A 38 -3.64 5.22 -3.10
C ILE A 38 -3.40 3.73 -2.81
N VAL A 39 -3.23 3.40 -1.53
CA VAL A 39 -2.86 2.06 -1.06
C VAL A 39 -3.80 1.59 0.04
N SER A 40 -3.81 0.29 0.32
CA SER A 40 -4.52 -0.24 1.49
C SER A 40 -3.80 0.19 2.77
N LYS A 41 -4.57 0.72 3.73
CA LYS A 41 -4.09 1.13 5.05
C LYS A 41 -3.45 -0.05 5.80
N LYS A 42 -4.08 -1.22 5.76
CA LYS A 42 -3.58 -2.47 6.39
C LYS A 42 -2.24 -2.91 5.81
N LYS A 43 -2.06 -2.88 4.49
CA LYS A 43 -0.79 -3.29 3.86
C LYS A 43 0.32 -2.29 4.14
N HIS A 44 0.00 -1.00 4.18
CA HIS A 44 0.97 0.05 4.52
C HIS A 44 1.52 -0.14 5.95
N THR A 45 0.66 -0.37 6.94
CA THR A 45 1.10 -0.58 8.34
C THR A 45 1.94 -1.84 8.51
N ILE A 46 1.56 -2.95 7.86
CA ILE A 46 2.34 -4.20 7.87
C ILE A 46 3.73 -3.98 7.24
N GLY A 47 3.81 -3.26 6.12
CA GLY A 47 5.07 -2.94 5.46
C GLY A 47 6.03 -2.16 6.38
N LEU A 48 5.52 -1.12 7.07
CA LEU A 48 6.32 -0.34 8.02
C LEU A 48 6.85 -1.20 9.18
N ARG A 49 6.03 -2.10 9.72
CA ARG A 49 6.47 -3.03 10.78
C ARG A 49 7.58 -3.95 10.28
N ARG A 50 7.43 -4.54 9.09
CA ARG A 50 8.44 -5.44 8.49
C ARG A 50 9.78 -4.75 8.26
N ILE A 51 9.78 -3.52 7.75
CA ILE A 51 11.03 -2.75 7.55
C ILE A 51 11.76 -2.54 8.89
N LYS A 52 11.02 -2.18 9.95
CA LYS A 52 11.61 -2.04 11.30
C LYS A 52 12.22 -3.35 11.80
N THR A 53 11.52 -4.48 11.63
CA THR A 53 12.03 -5.80 12.00
C THR A 53 13.28 -6.16 11.22
N LEU A 54 13.31 -5.95 9.90
CA LEU A 54 14.48 -6.21 9.05
C LEU A 54 15.68 -5.37 9.46
N HIS A 55 15.47 -4.08 9.74
CA HIS A 55 16.52 -3.20 10.25
C HIS A 55 17.04 -3.65 11.61
N LYS A 56 16.18 -4.14 12.52
CA LYS A 56 16.59 -4.71 13.82
C LYS A 56 17.41 -5.99 13.65
N ALA A 57 17.05 -6.83 12.69
CA ALA A 57 17.77 -8.05 12.35
C ALA A 57 19.08 -7.82 11.55
N GLY A 58 19.48 -6.57 11.31
CA GLY A 58 20.75 -6.24 10.64
C GLY A 58 20.68 -6.13 9.12
N TYR A 59 19.50 -6.31 8.51
CA TYR A 59 19.30 -6.13 7.07
C TYR A 59 19.15 -4.64 6.70
N LYS A 60 20.22 -3.86 6.92
CA LYS A 60 20.30 -2.43 6.59
C LYS A 60 21.05 -2.23 5.27
N PRO A 61 20.40 -1.84 4.17
CA PRO A 61 21.07 -1.59 2.90
C PRO A 61 21.83 -0.26 2.93
N LYS A 62 23.02 -0.24 2.28
CA LYS A 62 23.79 0.98 2.00
C LYS A 62 23.66 1.29 0.51
N LYS A 63 23.29 2.53 0.16
CA LYS A 63 23.15 2.96 -1.23
C LYS A 63 24.48 2.77 -1.97
N GLY A 64 24.42 2.15 -3.15
CA GLY A 64 25.60 1.85 -3.96
C GLY A 64 26.40 0.62 -3.49
N THR A 65 25.93 -0.09 -2.46
CA THR A 65 26.58 -1.32 -1.99
C THR A 65 25.63 -2.50 -2.16
N PHE A 66 25.94 -3.38 -3.11
CA PHE A 66 25.17 -4.58 -3.38
C PHE A 66 25.94 -5.77 -2.79
N LYS A 67 25.45 -6.30 -1.67
CA LYS A 67 26.01 -7.50 -1.03
C LYS A 67 24.89 -8.42 -0.59
N LEU A 68 25.17 -9.72 -0.59
CA LEU A 68 24.28 -10.71 -0.02
C LEU A 68 24.26 -10.54 1.50
N PHE A 69 23.06 -10.37 2.08
CA PHE A 69 22.92 -10.41 3.53
C PHE A 69 23.03 -11.84 4.01
N LYS A 70 23.65 -12.05 5.18
CA LYS A 70 23.77 -13.37 5.81
C LYS A 70 22.36 -13.95 6.03
N LYS A 71 22.20 -15.24 5.69
CA LYS A 71 20.96 -16.00 5.84
C LYS A 71 20.56 -16.12 7.30
#